data_AF-A0A358AGX9-F1
#
_entry.id   AF-A0A358AGX9-F1
#
_cell.length_a   1.000
_cell.length_b   1.000
_cell.length_c   1.000
_cell.angle_alpha   90.00
_cell.angle_beta   90.00
_cell.angle_gamma   90.00
#
_symmetry.space_group_name_H-M   'P 1'
#
loop_
_entity.id
_entity.type
_entity.pdbx_description
1 polymer ?
#
loop_
_entity_poly.entity_id
_entity_poly.type
_entity_poly.pdbx_seq_one_letter_code
_entity_poly.pdbx_strand_id
1 'polypeptide(L)'
;IKKVVVNMGVGEAIADIKILDKAQEELAMITGQKPIRRVAKAAIANFKTREGVPVGCKVTLRNRMMYEFLDRLINATLPRIRDFRGIPANSFDQQGNYSMGLKDQSVFPEIDIDRLPRVQGMDITIVTSARNNKEAYELLKLFGMPFSRQA
;
A
#
# COMPACT_ATOMS: atom_id res chain seq x y z
N ILE A 1 -0.25 -7.66 -15.27
CA ILE A 1 -0.20 -6.44 -14.41
C ILE A 1 1.11 -5.70 -14.68
N LYS A 2 1.15 -4.37 -14.72
CA LYS A 2 2.35 -3.60 -15.11
C LYS A 2 3.29 -3.29 -13.94
N LYS A 3 2.72 -2.83 -12.82
CA LYS A 3 3.46 -2.53 -11.58
C LYS A 3 2.48 -2.47 -10.41
N VAL A 4 3.00 -2.67 -9.20
CA VAL A 4 2.29 -2.37 -7.95
C VAL A 4 3.10 -1.31 -7.20
N VAL A 5 2.42 -0.27 -6.76
CA VAL A 5 3.03 0.80 -5.95
C VAL A 5 2.46 0.68 -4.55
N VAL A 6 3.33 0.59 -3.55
CA VAL A 6 2.94 0.61 -2.14
C VAL A 6 3.52 1.88 -1.53
N ASN A 7 2.67 2.65 -0.87
CA ASN A 7 3.00 3.97 -0.34
C ASN A 7 2.54 4.09 1.11
N MET A 8 3.40 4.61 1.98
CA MET A 8 3.07 4.94 3.36
C MET A 8 3.26 6.44 3.59
N GLY A 9 2.17 7.11 3.95
CA GLY A 9 2.21 8.49 4.44
C GLY A 9 2.56 8.51 5.92
N VAL A 10 3.68 9.13 6.28
CA VAL A 10 4.22 9.14 7.64
C VAL A 10 4.28 10.60 8.10
N GLY A 11 3.14 11.22 8.41
CA GLY A 11 3.06 12.66 8.72
C GLY A 11 3.87 13.07 9.96
N GLU A 12 3.95 12.19 10.95
CA GLU A 12 4.75 12.37 12.16
C GLU A 12 6.28 12.36 11.91
N ALA A 13 6.72 11.94 10.72
CA ALA A 13 8.14 11.99 10.32
C ALA A 13 8.70 13.42 10.35
N ILE A 14 7.85 14.43 10.29
CA ILE A 14 8.22 15.85 10.41
C ILE A 14 8.77 16.15 11.82
N ALA A 15 8.24 15.46 12.85
CA ALA A 15 8.67 15.64 14.23
C ALA A 15 9.83 14.69 14.60
N ASP A 16 9.80 13.44 14.13
CA ASP A 16 10.86 12.47 14.37
C ASP A 16 11.13 11.59 13.15
N ILE A 17 12.33 11.76 12.57
CA ILE A 17 12.77 11.02 11.38
C ILE A 17 12.96 9.52 11.66
N LYS A 18 13.22 9.12 12.92
CA LYS A 18 13.38 7.71 13.28
C LYS A 18 12.12 6.90 13.03
N ILE A 19 10.95 7.56 13.11
CA ILE A 19 9.69 6.90 12.81
C ILE A 19 9.58 6.56 11.32
N LEU A 20 10.09 7.44 10.45
CA LEU A 20 10.17 7.15 9.03
C LEU A 20 11.18 6.03 8.73
N ASP A 21 12.29 5.98 9.46
CA ASP A 21 13.29 4.91 9.32
C ASP A 21 12.64 3.54 9.63
N LYS A 22 11.89 3.44 10.73
CA LYS A 22 11.14 2.23 11.09
C LYS A 22 10.08 1.86 10.05
N ALA A 23 9.26 2.82 9.62
CA ALA A 23 8.25 2.56 8.58
C ALA A 23 8.90 2.09 7.26
N GLN A 24 10.09 2.60 6.93
CA GLN A 24 10.86 2.16 5.76
C GLN A 24 11.38 0.72 5.93
N GLU A 25 11.82 0.33 7.13
CA GLU A 25 12.24 -1.03 7.45
C GLU A 25 11.07 -2.01 7.39
N GLU A 26 9.93 -1.66 7.99
CA GLU A 26 8.70 -2.46 7.96
C GLU A 26 8.19 -2.68 6.54
N LEU A 27 8.14 -1.61 5.74
CA LEU A 27 7.76 -1.72 4.33
C LEU A 27 8.78 -2.53 3.52
N ALA A 28 10.07 -2.49 3.88
CA ALA A 28 11.08 -3.36 3.26
C ALA A 28 10.84 -4.84 3.60
N MET A 29 10.50 -5.16 4.85
CA MET A 29 10.15 -6.51 5.28
C MET A 29 8.92 -7.04 4.53
N ILE A 30 7.88 -6.20 4.42
CA ILE A 30 6.65 -6.56 3.70
C ILE A 30 6.91 -6.77 2.21
N THR A 31 7.69 -5.91 1.57
CA THR A 31 7.78 -5.89 0.10
C THR A 31 9.02 -6.59 -0.47
N GLY A 32 9.99 -6.95 0.37
CA GLY A 32 11.27 -7.54 -0.03
C GLY A 32 12.19 -6.58 -0.79
N GLN A 33 11.84 -5.29 -0.85
CA GLN A 33 12.60 -4.27 -1.57
C GLN A 33 12.71 -3.00 -0.72
N LYS A 34 13.92 -2.42 -0.65
CA LYS A 34 14.15 -1.17 0.08
C LYS A 34 13.31 -0.01 -0.47
N PRO A 35 12.40 0.59 0.31
CA PRO A 35 11.59 1.71 -0.14
C PRO A 35 12.40 2.99 -0.28
N ILE A 36 11.91 3.91 -1.11
CA ILE A 36 12.47 5.25 -1.32
C ILE A 36 11.71 6.24 -0.44
N ARG A 37 12.44 7.15 0.22
CA ARG A 37 11.85 8.25 0.99
C ARG A 37 11.20 9.28 0.06
N ARG A 38 10.05 9.80 0.49
CA ARG A 38 9.32 10.85 -0.20
C ARG A 38 9.43 12.12 0.61
N VAL A 39 9.92 13.16 -0.06
CA VAL A 39 10.00 14.51 0.50
C VAL A 39 8.82 15.34 0.03
N ALA A 40 8.43 16.31 0.85
CA ALA A 40 7.42 17.28 0.49
C ALA A 40 7.93 18.20 -0.64
N LYS A 41 7.07 18.46 -1.62
CA LYS A 41 7.36 19.34 -2.75
C LYS A 41 7.00 20.81 -2.49
N ALA A 42 6.17 21.07 -1.50
CA ALA A 42 5.66 22.40 -1.20
C ALA A 42 5.57 22.59 0.31
N ALA A 43 5.78 23.82 0.76
CA ALA A 43 5.54 24.21 2.13
C ALA A 43 4.06 24.52 2.33
N ILE A 44 3.42 23.87 3.30
CA ILE A 44 2.01 24.10 3.64
C ILE A 44 1.91 24.24 5.15
N ALA A 45 1.57 25.45 5.61
CA ALA A 45 1.58 25.81 7.03
C ALA A 45 0.64 24.91 7.87
N ASN A 46 -0.56 24.61 7.35
CA ASN A 46 -1.54 23.77 8.06
C ASN A 46 -1.04 22.35 8.35
N PHE A 47 -0.15 21.81 7.50
CA PHE A 47 0.46 20.49 7.70
C PHE A 47 1.84 20.57 8.38
N LYS A 48 2.29 21.78 8.75
CA LYS A 48 3.64 22.04 9.31
C LYS A 48 4.78 21.53 8.42
N THR A 49 4.51 21.40 7.12
CA THR A 49 5.43 20.83 6.14
C THR A 49 6.28 21.93 5.51
N ARG A 50 7.58 21.69 5.34
CA ARG A 50 8.50 22.53 4.55
C ARG A 50 8.97 21.77 3.33
N GLU A 51 9.40 22.47 2.28
CA GLU A 51 9.97 21.80 1.10
C GLU A 51 11.20 20.97 1.49
N GLY A 52 11.32 19.78 0.91
CA GLY A 52 12.46 18.88 1.16
C GLY A 52 12.36 18.03 2.44
N VAL A 53 11.38 18.25 3.32
CA VAL A 53 11.24 17.41 4.53
C VAL A 53 10.67 16.03 4.16
N PRO A 54 11.19 14.93 4.73
CA PRO A 54 10.61 13.61 4.54
C PRO A 54 9.20 13.51 5.14
N VAL A 55 8.25 12.98 4.37
CA VAL A 55 6.83 12.85 4.75
C VAL A 55 6.27 11.43 4.58
N GLY A 56 7.08 10.51 4.07
CA GLY A 56 6.66 9.14 3.83
C GLY A 56 7.68 8.32 3.07
N CYS A 57 7.31 7.09 2.75
CA CYS A 57 8.12 6.21 1.92
C CYS A 57 7.24 5.46 0.92
N LYS A 58 7.84 5.05 -0.20
CA LYS A 58 7.14 4.25 -1.20
C LYS A 58 8.07 3.23 -1.84
N VAL A 59 7.49 2.16 -2.35
CA VAL A 59 8.18 1.20 -3.21
C VAL A 59 7.36 0.96 -4.47
N THR A 60 8.04 0.60 -5.55
CA THR A 60 7.38 0.22 -6.80
C THR A 60 7.89 -1.14 -7.22
N LEU A 61 7.01 -2.13 -7.10
CA LEU A 61 7.26 -3.52 -7.42
C LEU A 61 6.92 -3.78 -8.89
N ARG A 62 7.77 -4.54 -9.56
CA ARG A 62 7.61 -4.98 -10.95
C ARG A 62 8.04 -6.44 -11.08
N ASN A 63 7.67 -7.06 -12.19
CA ASN A 63 8.08 -8.43 -12.54
C ASN A 63 7.76 -9.43 -11.42
N ARG A 64 8.71 -10.28 -11.04
CA ARG A 64 8.51 -11.37 -10.08
C ARG A 64 8.07 -10.89 -8.69
N MET A 65 8.77 -9.91 -8.14
CA MET A 65 8.47 -9.34 -6.81
C MET A 65 7.05 -8.77 -6.69
N MET A 66 6.52 -8.24 -7.80
CA MET A 66 5.14 -7.75 -7.84
C MET A 66 4.13 -8.89 -7.69
N TYR A 67 4.33 -10.00 -8.39
CA TYR A 67 3.43 -11.15 -8.31
C TYR A 67 3.55 -11.86 -6.94
N GLU A 68 4.76 -11.98 -6.40
CA GLU A 68 4.98 -12.51 -5.03
C GLU A 68 4.29 -11.66 -3.96
N PHE A 69 4.35 -10.32 -4.08
CA PHE A 69 3.62 -9.42 -3.17
C PHE A 69 2.11 -9.53 -3.33
N LEU A 70 1.59 -9.59 -4.57
CA LEU A 70 0.15 -9.73 -4.82
C LEU A 70 -0.39 -11.06 -4.28
N ASP A 71 0.34 -12.16 -4.46
CA ASP A 71 -0.03 -13.46 -3.94
C ASP A 71 -0.12 -13.44 -2.40
N ARG A 72 0.91 -12.93 -1.72
CA ARG A 72 0.89 -12.76 -0.25
C ARG A 72 -0.20 -11.80 0.21
N LEU A 73 -0.45 -10.72 -0.52
CA LEU A 73 -1.52 -9.78 -0.21
C LEU A 73 -2.87 -10.50 -0.24
N ILE A 74 -3.19 -11.19 -1.33
CA ILE A 74 -4.48 -11.84 -1.56
C ILE A 74 -4.69 -13.03 -0.62
N ASN A 75 -3.70 -13.92 -0.53
CA ASN A 75 -3.87 -15.22 0.12
C ASN A 75 -3.52 -15.20 1.62
N ALA A 76 -2.59 -14.35 2.05
CA ALA A 76 -2.13 -14.32 3.45
C ALA A 76 -2.58 -13.08 4.21
N THR A 77 -2.63 -11.91 3.55
CA THR A 77 -2.79 -10.63 4.25
C THR A 77 -4.25 -10.20 4.37
N LEU A 78 -5.00 -10.16 3.26
CA LEU A 78 -6.40 -9.72 3.26
C LEU A 78 -7.30 -10.57 4.18
N PRO A 79 -7.17 -11.91 4.24
CA PRO A 79 -7.98 -12.73 5.15
C PRO A 79 -7.72 -12.47 6.64
N ARG A 80 -6.55 -11.91 7.00
CA ARG A 80 -6.19 -11.56 8.38
C ARG A 80 -6.79 -10.24 8.84
N ILE A 81 -7.39 -9.46 7.94
CA ILE A 81 -8.08 -8.22 8.30
C ILE A 81 -9.30 -8.57 9.16
N ARG A 82 -9.42 -7.93 10.33
CA ARG A 82 -10.58 -8.12 11.21
C ARG A 82 -11.86 -7.67 10.49
N ASP A 83 -12.91 -8.48 10.58
CA ASP A 83 -14.22 -8.24 9.94
C ASP A 83 -14.13 -8.07 8.40
N PHE A 84 -13.21 -8.80 7.75
CA PHE A 84 -13.02 -8.72 6.31
C PHE A 84 -14.27 -9.20 5.53
N ARG A 85 -14.91 -8.28 4.81
CA ARG A 85 -16.07 -8.55 3.93
C ARG A 85 -15.73 -8.47 2.43
N GLY A 86 -14.44 -8.51 2.11
CA GLY A 86 -13.94 -8.21 0.78
C GLY A 86 -13.59 -6.74 0.59
N ILE A 87 -12.85 -6.45 -0.48
CA ILE A 87 -12.45 -5.10 -0.86
C ILE A 87 -13.50 -4.45 -1.77
N PRO A 88 -13.65 -3.12 -1.75
CA PRO A 88 -14.60 -2.43 -2.60
C PRO A 88 -14.24 -2.57 -4.09
N ALA A 89 -15.24 -2.88 -4.92
CA ALA A 89 -15.10 -2.97 -6.38
C ALA A 89 -15.16 -1.60 -7.09
N ASN A 90 -15.41 -0.51 -6.35
CA ASN A 90 -15.57 0.83 -6.92
C ASN A 90 -14.27 1.67 -6.93
N SER A 91 -13.15 1.13 -6.42
CA SER A 91 -11.89 1.88 -6.26
C SER A 91 -10.96 1.83 -7.49
N PHE A 92 -11.55 1.68 -8.68
CA PHE A 92 -10.82 1.77 -9.93
C PHE A 92 -10.76 3.22 -10.43
N ASP A 93 -9.58 3.69 -10.82
CA ASP A 93 -9.49 4.85 -11.68
C ASP A 93 -9.99 4.45 -13.07
N GLN A 94 -10.71 5.32 -13.78
CA GLN A 94 -11.40 5.00 -15.06
C GLN A 94 -10.49 4.43 -16.16
N GLN A 95 -9.17 4.42 -15.93
CA GLN A 95 -8.14 3.87 -16.80
C GLN A 95 -7.73 2.43 -16.42
N GLY A 96 -8.48 1.78 -15.53
CA GLY A 96 -8.27 0.38 -15.18
C GLY A 96 -7.18 0.13 -14.14
N ASN A 97 -6.74 1.13 -13.37
CA ASN A 97 -5.90 0.90 -12.20
C ASN A 97 -6.75 0.82 -10.95
N TYR A 98 -6.35 -0.03 -10.01
CA TYR A 98 -7.06 -0.22 -8.75
C TYR A 98 -6.25 0.34 -7.60
N SER A 99 -6.87 1.08 -6.68
CA SER A 99 -6.21 1.53 -5.46
C SER A 99 -7.01 1.11 -4.23
N MET A 100 -6.31 0.64 -3.21
CA MET A 100 -6.90 0.31 -1.91
C MET A 100 -6.01 0.82 -0.77
N GLY A 101 -6.66 1.27 0.30
CA GLY A 101 -5.99 1.62 1.55
C GLY A 101 -6.06 0.46 2.54
N LEU A 102 -4.94 0.13 3.16
CA LEU A 102 -4.86 -0.68 4.36
C LEU A 102 -4.62 0.23 5.56
N LYS A 103 -5.47 0.11 6.58
CA LYS A 103 -5.40 0.94 7.79
C LYS A 103 -4.27 0.51 8.73
N ASP A 104 -3.90 -0.77 8.66
CA ASP A 104 -2.96 -1.39 9.57
C ASP A 104 -2.01 -2.29 8.76
N GLN A 105 -0.73 -2.25 9.11
CA GLN A 105 0.33 -3.08 8.55
C GLN A 105 0.59 -4.38 9.34
N SER A 106 0.05 -4.50 10.56
CA SER A 106 0.15 -5.71 11.39
C SER A 106 -0.50 -6.96 10.76
N VAL A 107 -1.36 -6.74 9.77
CA VAL A 107 -2.03 -7.78 8.98
C VAL A 107 -1.05 -8.57 8.10
N PHE A 108 0.14 -8.03 7.83
CA PHE A 108 1.21 -8.75 7.14
C PHE A 108 1.91 -9.73 8.10
N PRO A 109 2.13 -11.00 7.71
CA PRO A 109 2.75 -12.00 8.58
C PRO A 109 4.22 -11.71 8.88
N GLU A 110 4.88 -10.89 8.06
CA GLU A 110 6.26 -10.47 8.25
C GLU A 110 6.44 -9.44 9.38
N ILE A 111 5.35 -8.83 9.85
CA ILE A 111 5.39 -7.79 10.88
C ILE A 111 5.18 -8.41 12.26
N ASP A 112 6.14 -8.17 13.16
CA ASP A 112 6.05 -8.50 14.57
C ASP A 112 5.24 -7.42 15.31
N ILE A 113 4.05 -7.81 15.78
CA ILE A 113 3.08 -6.92 16.44
C ILE A 113 3.65 -6.36 17.75
N ASP A 114 4.47 -7.14 18.47
CA ASP A 114 5.02 -6.73 19.76
C ASP A 114 6.11 -5.66 19.62
N ARG A 115 6.70 -5.55 18.42
CA ARG A 115 7.73 -4.56 18.10
C ARG A 115 7.17 -3.30 17.45
N LEU A 116 5.87 -3.25 17.16
CA LEU A 116 5.24 -2.08 16.56
C LEU A 116 5.06 -0.98 17.61
N PRO A 117 5.78 0.14 17.52
CA PRO A 117 5.54 1.27 18.43
C PRO A 117 4.19 1.94 18.14
N ARG A 118 3.68 1.81 16.90
CA ARG A 118 2.41 2.36 16.44
C ARG A 118 1.90 1.62 15.22
N VAL A 119 0.60 1.73 14.98
CA VAL A 119 -0.03 1.27 13.75
C VAL A 119 0.20 2.28 12.64
N GLN A 120 0.59 1.80 11.46
CA GLN A 120 0.80 2.61 10.28
C GLN A 120 0.02 2.01 9.10
N GLY A 121 -0.75 2.85 8.43
CA GLY A 121 -1.48 2.48 7.21
C GLY A 121 -0.64 2.64 5.95
N MET A 122 -1.11 2.05 4.86
CA MET A 122 -0.50 2.13 3.53
C MET A 122 -1.55 2.13 2.42
N ASP A 123 -1.21 2.76 1.31
CA ASP A 123 -1.98 2.72 0.07
C ASP A 123 -1.28 1.79 -0.93
N ILE A 124 -2.05 0.88 -1.52
CA ILE A 124 -1.60 -0.06 -2.54
C ILE A 124 -2.31 0.28 -3.84
N THR A 125 -1.54 0.65 -4.86
CA THR A 125 -2.04 0.92 -6.21
C THR A 125 -1.53 -0.14 -7.18
N ILE A 126 -2.46 -0.88 -7.78
CA ILE A 126 -2.21 -1.89 -8.79
C ILE A 126 -2.44 -1.25 -10.16
N VAL A 127 -1.35 -1.11 -10.92
CA VAL A 127 -1.40 -0.55 -12.27
C VAL A 127 -1.49 -1.69 -13.27
N THR A 128 -2.56 -1.72 -14.05
CA THR A 128 -2.82 -2.78 -15.01
C THR A 128 -2.52 -2.32 -16.45
N SER A 129 -2.68 -3.23 -17.40
CA SER A 129 -2.68 -2.92 -18.83
C SER A 129 -4.09 -2.78 -19.41
N ALA A 130 -5.13 -2.96 -18.58
CA ALA A 130 -6.51 -2.82 -18.99
C ALA A 130 -6.80 -1.41 -19.47
N ARG A 131 -7.79 -1.26 -20.36
CA ARG A 131 -8.20 0.06 -20.88
C ARG A 131 -9.44 0.61 -20.19
N ASN A 132 -10.14 -0.22 -19.44
CA ASN A 132 -11.37 0.14 -18.74
C ASN A 132 -11.50 -0.64 -17.42
N ASN A 133 -12.42 -0.19 -16.57
CA ASN A 133 -12.62 -0.76 -15.24
C ASN A 133 -13.16 -2.20 -15.29
N LYS A 134 -13.93 -2.56 -16.32
CA LYS A 134 -14.52 -3.90 -16.43
C LYS A 134 -13.44 -4.96 -16.68
N GLU A 135 -12.54 -4.68 -17.62
CA GLU A 135 -11.37 -5.53 -17.90
C GLU A 135 -10.45 -5.64 -16.67
N ALA A 136 -10.21 -4.52 -15.99
CA ALA A 136 -9.37 -4.50 -14.79
C ALA A 136 -9.99 -5.29 -13.64
N TYR A 137 -11.31 -5.16 -13.44
CA TYR A 137 -12.05 -5.90 -12.44
C TYR A 137 -12.00 -7.40 -12.69
N GLU A 138 -12.31 -7.84 -13.92
CA GLU A 138 -12.30 -9.27 -14.23
C GLU A 138 -10.89 -9.86 -14.16
N LEU A 139 -9.87 -9.11 -14.59
CA LEU A 139 -8.47 -9.48 -14.41
C LEU A 139 -8.15 -9.71 -12.93
N LEU A 140 -8.39 -8.73 -12.05
CA LEU A 140 -8.07 -8.86 -10.63
C LEU A 140 -8.87 -9.97 -9.95
N LYS A 141 -10.14 -10.14 -10.34
CA LYS A 141 -11.00 -11.22 -9.85
C LYS A 141 -10.45 -12.60 -10.22
N LEU A 142 -9.97 -12.79 -11.45
CA LEU A 142 -9.32 -14.03 -11.88
C LEU A 142 -7.97 -14.27 -11.18
N PHE A 143 -7.28 -13.20 -10.78
CA PHE A 143 -6.10 -13.27 -9.90
C PHE A 143 -6.44 -13.63 -8.44
N GLY A 144 -7.72 -13.84 -8.10
CA GLY A 144 -8.17 -14.22 -6.77
C GLY A 144 -8.48 -13.05 -5.84
N MET A 145 -8.51 -11.81 -6.37
CA MET A 145 -8.76 -10.64 -5.53
C MET A 145 -10.18 -10.70 -4.92
N PRO A 146 -10.31 -10.67 -3.58
CA PRO A 146 -11.58 -10.89 -2.89
C PRO A 146 -12.43 -9.61 -2.86
N PHE A 147 -13.11 -9.32 -3.97
CA PHE A 147 -14.07 -8.21 -4.01
C PHE A 147 -15.30 -8.50 -3.15
N SER A 148 -15.75 -7.50 -2.40
CA SER A 148 -17.04 -7.54 -1.71
C SER A 148 -18.16 -7.73 -2.74
N ARG A 149 -19.06 -8.68 -2.48
CA ARG A 149 -20.33 -8.76 -3.20
C ARG A 149 -21.10 -7.49 -2.83
N GLN A 150 -21.14 -6.50 -3.73
CA GLN A 150 -22.12 -5.42 -3.62
C GLN A 150 -23.50 -6.08 -3.53
N ALA A 151 -24.14 -5.91 -2.37
CA ALA A 151 -25.59 -6.04 -2.21
C ALA A 151 -26.23 -4.70 -2.61
#